data_AF-A0A6M8HLJ5-F1
#
_entry.id   AF-A0A6M8HLJ5-F1
#
_cell.length_a   1.000
_cell.length_b   1.000
_cell.length_c   1.000
_cell.angle_alpha   90.00
_cell.angle_beta   90.00
_cell.angle_gamma   90.00
#
_symmetry.space_group_name_H-M   'P 1'
#
loop_
_entity.id
_entity.type
_entity.pdbx_description
1 polymer ?
#
loop_
_entity_poly.entity_id
_entity_poly.type
_entity_poly.pdbx_seq_one_letter_code
_entity_poly.pdbx_strand_id
1 'polypeptide(L)'
;MRELLALWRDEKRASADVKRLALAHVMTLDAKAKEIAEMSSALRHLAEQCEGDHRPNCPIIDDLAAVIGMSNQRTAASAPSNGRRPASLSSFR
;
A
#
# COMPACT_ATOMS: atom_id res chain seq x y z
N MET A 1 -12.19 19.07 6.77
CA MET A 1 -13.01 19.05 8.02
C MET A 1 -13.00 20.39 8.77
N ARG A 2 -11.86 21.04 9.04
CA ARG A 2 -11.84 22.39 9.66
C ARG A 2 -12.53 23.48 8.83
N GLU A 3 -12.52 23.37 7.50
CA GLU A 3 -13.15 24.36 6.60
C GLU A 3 -14.69 24.35 6.68
N LEU A 4 -15.32 23.19 6.87
CA LEU A 4 -16.78 23.10 7.07
C LEU A 4 -17.22 23.82 8.36
N LEU A 5 -16.41 23.75 9.42
CA LEU A 5 -16.66 24.41 10.70
C LEU A 5 -16.41 25.92 10.67
N ALA A 6 -15.58 26.40 9.74
CA ALA A 6 -15.34 27.82 9.52
C ALA A 6 -16.51 28.46 8.76
N LEU A 7 -17.01 27.79 7.72
CA LEU A 7 -18.22 28.20 7.00
C LEU A 7 -19.46 28.14 7.89
N TRP A 8 -19.61 27.14 8.76
CA TRP A 8 -20.76 27.05 9.67
C TRP A 8 -20.86 28.22 10.69
N ARG A 9 -19.78 28.97 10.91
CA ARG A 9 -19.77 30.18 11.77
C ARG A 9 -20.06 31.49 11.05
N ASP A 10 -20.13 31.48 9.72
CA ASP A 10 -20.45 32.67 8.93
C ASP A 10 -21.96 32.72 8.65
N GLU A 11 -22.66 33.66 9.28
CA GLU A 11 -24.12 33.81 9.15
C GLU A 11 -24.56 34.33 7.77
N LYS A 12 -23.63 34.88 6.97
CA LYS A 12 -23.89 35.38 5.60
C LYS A 12 -23.57 34.36 4.50
N ARG A 13 -23.21 33.12 4.87
CA ARG A 13 -22.81 32.09 3.90
C ARG A 13 -23.91 31.78 2.90
N ALA A 14 -23.55 31.74 1.62
CA ALA A 14 -24.40 31.13 0.62
C ALA A 14 -24.45 29.61 0.86
N SER A 15 -25.66 29.05 0.90
CA SER A 15 -25.86 27.59 1.01
C SER A 15 -25.19 26.81 -0.12
N ALA A 16 -24.97 27.47 -1.27
CA ALA A 16 -24.23 26.95 -2.42
C ALA A 16 -22.77 26.60 -2.07
N ASP A 17 -22.07 27.42 -1.29
CA ASP A 17 -20.67 27.16 -0.90
C ASP A 17 -20.56 26.02 0.10
N VAL A 18 -21.49 25.96 1.05
CA VAL A 18 -21.58 24.84 2.00
C VAL A 18 -21.85 23.53 1.25
N LYS A 19 -22.79 23.54 0.29
CA LYS A 19 -23.09 22.39 -0.56
C LYS A 19 -21.87 21.94 -1.36
N ARG A 20 -21.14 22.88 -1.97
CA ARG A 20 -19.92 22.59 -2.74
C ARG A 20 -18.85 21.93 -1.88
N LEU A 21 -18.59 22.46 -0.68
CA LEU A 21 -17.59 21.88 0.23
C LEU A 21 -18.01 20.50 0.77
N ALA A 22 -19.29 20.34 1.11
CA ALA A 22 -19.81 19.05 1.53
C ALA A 22 -19.65 17.98 0.44
N LEU A 23 -19.98 18.31 -0.82
CA LEU A 23 -19.81 17.40 -1.96
C LEU A 23 -18.34 17.06 -2.22
N ALA A 24 -17.42 18.04 -2.12
CA ALA A 24 -15.99 17.77 -2.26
C ALA A 24 -15.48 16.79 -1.19
N HIS A 25 -15.99 16.90 0.04
CA HIS A 25 -15.67 15.94 1.09
C HIS A 25 -16.29 14.57 0.86
N VAL A 26 -17.53 14.49 0.36
CA VAL A 26 -18.14 13.21 -0.04
C VAL A 26 -17.29 12.52 -1.09
N MET A 27 -16.84 13.23 -2.14
CA MET A 27 -15.95 12.65 -3.15
C MET A 27 -14.65 12.09 -2.56
N THR A 28 -14.09 12.76 -1.55
CA THR A 28 -12.89 12.28 -0.84
C THR A 28 -13.18 11.00 -0.06
N LEU A 29 -14.34 10.90 0.57
CA LEU A 29 -14.75 9.71 1.30
C LEU A 29 -15.04 8.55 0.34
N ASP A 30 -15.69 8.79 -0.78
CA ASP A 30 -15.97 7.79 -1.80
C ASP A 30 -14.68 7.21 -2.40
N ALA A 31 -13.67 8.06 -2.65
CA ALA A 31 -12.36 7.60 -3.10
C ALA A 31 -11.70 6.65 -2.09
N LYS A 32 -11.71 7.01 -0.80
CA LYS A 32 -11.18 6.14 0.27
C LYS A 32 -12.00 4.86 0.44
N ALA A 33 -13.32 4.95 0.31
CA ALA A 33 -14.19 3.78 0.40
C ALA A 33 -13.87 2.78 -0.71
N LYS A 34 -13.58 3.28 -1.92
CA LYS A 34 -13.13 2.45 -3.05
C LYS A 34 -11.80 1.75 -2.74
N GLU A 35 -10.79 2.47 -2.26
CA GLU A 35 -9.49 1.88 -1.90
C GLU A 35 -9.65 0.79 -0.83
N ILE A 36 -10.44 1.06 0.22
CA ILE A 36 -10.71 0.09 1.28
C ILE A 36 -11.49 -1.13 0.74
N ALA A 37 -12.44 -0.91 -0.17
CA ALA A 37 -13.20 -2.00 -0.79
C ALA A 37 -12.29 -2.92 -1.61
N GLU A 38 -11.33 -2.36 -2.35
CA GLU A 38 -10.33 -3.13 -3.11
C GLU A 38 -9.44 -3.96 -2.16
N MET A 39 -8.92 -3.35 -1.09
CA MET A 39 -8.14 -4.05 -0.08
C MET A 39 -8.94 -5.17 0.60
N SER A 40 -10.21 -4.90 0.93
CA SER A 40 -11.12 -5.87 1.53
C SER A 40 -11.41 -7.04 0.59
N SER A 41 -11.59 -6.76 -0.71
CA SER A 41 -11.79 -7.80 -1.72
C SER A 41 -10.58 -8.74 -1.82
N ALA A 42 -9.36 -8.20 -1.78
CA ALA A 42 -8.14 -9.00 -1.80
C ALA A 42 -8.05 -9.91 -0.57
N LEU A 43 -8.26 -9.36 0.63
CA LEU A 43 -8.25 -10.14 1.87
C LEU A 43 -9.36 -11.19 1.92
N ARG A 44 -10.54 -10.88 1.38
CA ARG A 44 -11.66 -11.83 1.29
C ARG A 44 -11.29 -13.03 0.43
N HIS A 45 -10.65 -12.82 -0.72
CA HIS A 45 -10.22 -13.90 -1.59
C HIS A 45 -9.24 -14.86 -0.87
N LEU A 46 -8.28 -14.31 -0.12
CA LEU A 46 -7.35 -15.11 0.68
C LEU A 46 -8.07 -15.85 1.81
N ALA A 47 -9.06 -15.22 2.44
CA ALA A 47 -9.85 -15.83 3.50
C ALA A 47 -10.74 -16.97 2.99
N GLU A 48 -11.31 -16.88 1.79
CA GLU A 48 -12.10 -17.94 1.16
C GLU A 48 -11.28 -19.21 0.88
N GLN A 49 -9.98 -19.07 0.69
CA GLN A 49 -9.04 -20.18 0.49
C GLN A 49 -8.52 -20.76 1.80
N CYS A 50 -8.82 -20.11 2.93
CA CYS A 50 -8.36 -20.53 4.25
C CYS A 50 -9.41 -21.42 4.92
N GLU A 51 -9.02 -22.64 5.28
CA GLU A 51 -9.87 -23.61 5.98
C GLU A 51 -10.26 -23.16 7.41
N GLY A 52 -9.49 -22.25 8.00
CA GLY A 52 -9.77 -21.71 9.34
C GLY A 52 -9.62 -22.73 10.48
N ASP A 53 -8.82 -23.78 10.27
CA ASP A 53 -8.56 -24.83 11.26
C ASP A 53 -7.25 -24.59 12.05
N HIS A 54 -6.82 -25.58 12.84
CA HIS A 54 -5.61 -25.49 13.65
C HIS A 54 -4.34 -25.91 12.90
N ARG A 55 -4.37 -25.97 11.56
CA ARG A 55 -3.22 -26.39 10.76
C ARG A 55 -2.29 -25.20 10.47
N PRO A 56 -0.97 -25.45 10.35
CA PRO A 56 -0.01 -24.37 10.10
C PRO A 56 0.02 -23.88 8.65
N ASN A 57 -0.72 -24.54 7.73
CA ASN A 57 -0.76 -24.19 6.32
C ASN A 57 -1.85 -23.13 6.08
N CYS A 58 -1.51 -21.86 6.29
CA CYS A 58 -2.45 -20.74 6.14
C CYS A 58 -2.12 -19.96 4.85
N PRO A 59 -2.92 -20.12 3.78
CA PRO A 59 -2.63 -19.48 2.49
C PRO A 59 -2.60 -17.95 2.57
N ILE A 60 -3.33 -17.36 3.53
CA ILE A 60 -3.28 -15.91 3.80
C ILE A 60 -1.85 -15.47 4.17
N ILE A 61 -1.15 -16.24 5.02
CA ILE A 61 0.19 -15.88 5.48
C ILE A 61 1.21 -16.09 4.36
N ASP A 62 1.08 -17.17 3.59
CA ASP A 62 1.98 -17.47 2.48
C ASP A 62 1.90 -16.38 1.39
N ASP A 63 0.70 -15.97 1.00
CA ASP A 63 0.50 -14.93 -0.02
C ASP A 63 0.90 -13.54 0.48
N LEU A 64 0.60 -13.19 1.74
CA LEU A 64 1.08 -11.94 2.33
C LEU A 64 2.61 -11.91 2.42
N ALA A 65 3.26 -13.03 2.75
CA ALA A 65 4.71 -13.14 2.77
C ALA A 65 5.30 -12.97 1.36
N ALA A 66 4.63 -13.48 0.32
CA ALA A 66 5.04 -13.26 -1.07
C ALA A 66 4.94 -11.78 -1.48
N VAL A 67 3.80 -11.12 -1.21
CA VAL A 67 3.58 -9.71 -1.59
C VAL A 67 4.51 -8.76 -0.83
N ILE A 68 4.70 -8.98 0.47
CA ILE A 68 5.60 -8.16 1.30
C ILE A 68 7.07 -8.46 0.95
N GLY A 69 7.41 -9.72 0.69
CA GLY A 69 8.74 -10.15 0.26
C GLY A 69 9.17 -9.58 -1.09
N MET A 70 8.23 -9.33 -2.02
CA MET A 70 8.49 -8.68 -3.31
C MET A 70 8.69 -7.16 -3.17
N SER A 71 8.03 -6.53 -2.19
CA SER A 71 8.13 -5.08 -1.95
C SER A 71 9.52 -4.67 -1.44
N ASN A 72 10.22 -5.59 -0.77
CA ASN A 72 11.55 -5.36 -0.21
C ASN A 72 12.72 -5.60 -1.20
N GLN A 73 12.44 -6.07 -2.42
CA GLN A 73 13.46 -6.39 -3.43
C GLN A 73 13.75 -5.26 -4.43
N ARG A 74 12.95 -4.19 -4.43
CA ARG A 74 13.17 -3.02 -5.31
C ARG A 74 14.37 -2.14 -4.90
N THR A 75 14.96 -2.34 -3.73
CA THR A 75 16.13 -1.59 -3.25
C THR A 75 17.45 -2.37 -3.31
N ALA A 76 17.43 -3.67 -3.65
CA ALA A 76 18.59 -4.56 -3.59
C ALA A 76 19.11 -5.05 -4.96
N ALA A 77 18.54 -4.59 -6.08
CA ALA A 77 18.95 -4.99 -7.43
C ALA A 77 19.83 -3.94 -8.11
N SER A 78 20.96 -3.58 -7.50
CA SER A 78 22.05 -2.86 -8.20
C SER A 78 23.41 -3.17 -7.57
N ALA A 79 23.87 -4.40 -7.77
CA ALA A 79 25.29 -4.71 -7.72
C ALA A 79 25.60 -5.81 -8.76
N PRO A 80 26.15 -5.47 -9.94
CA PRO A 80 26.74 -6.48 -10.80
C PRO A 80 28.07 -6.89 -10.18
N SER A 81 28.17 -8.12 -9.70
CA SER A 81 29.41 -8.74 -9.25
C SER A 81 30.35 -8.98 -10.45
N ASN A 82 31.07 -7.94 -10.86
CA ASN A 82 32.16 -8.07 -11.83
C ASN A 82 33.51 -7.76 -11.15
N GLY A 83 33.98 -8.72 -10.36
CA GLY A 83 35.32 -8.72 -9.76
C GLY A 83 36.24 -9.68 -10.49
N ARG A 84 36.87 -9.21 -11.57
CA ARG A 84 37.96 -9.90 -12.28
C ARG A 84 39.08 -10.31 -11.31
N ARG A 85 39.57 -11.54 -11.44
CA ARG A 85 40.86 -11.98 -10.90
C ARG A 85 41.98 -11.13 -11.53
N PRO A 86 42.89 -10.50 -10.77
CA PRO A 86 44.20 -10.20 -11.31
C PRO A 86 45.06 -11.46 -11.21
N ALA A 87 45.62 -11.87 -12.35
CA ALA A 87 46.75 -12.77 -12.38
C ALA A 87 47.96 -12.02 -11.79
N SER A 88 48.50 -12.48 -10.66
CA SER A 88 49.86 -12.09 -10.27
C SER A 88 50.84 -13.12 -10.84
N LEU A 89 51.40 -12.80 -12.00
CA LEU A 89 52.72 -13.25 -12.41
C LEU A 89 53.74 -12.75 -11.38
N SER A 90 54.19 -13.61 -10.49
CA SER A 90 55.40 -13.39 -9.70
C SER A 90 56.20 -14.68 -9.62
N SER A 91 57.12 -14.80 -10.58
CA SER A 91 58.36 -15.54 -10.50
C SER A 91 59.06 -15.28 -9.16
N PHE A 92 59.21 -16.30 -8.30
CA PHE A 92 60.28 -16.34 -7.29
C PHE A 92 60.61 -17.80 -6.90
N ARG A 93 61.82 -18.20 -7.30
CA ARG A 93 62.63 -19.40 -7.00
C ARG A 93 62.28 -20.75 -7.64
#